data_AF-A0A2G8JUK4-F1
#
_entry.id   AF-A0A2G8JUK4-F1
#
_cell.length_a   1.000
_cell.length_b   1.000
_cell.length_c   1.000
_cell.angle_alpha   90.00
_cell.angle_beta   90.00
_cell.angle_gamma   90.00
#
_symmetry.space_group_name_H-M   'P 1'
#
loop_
_entity.id
_entity.type
_entity.pdbx_description
1 polymer ?
#
loop_
_entity_poly.entity_id
_entity_poly.type
_entity_poly.pdbx_seq_one_letter_code
_entity_poly.pdbx_strand_id
1 'polypeptide(L)'
;MAVYGNIGPFDNTVESFEDYADRCDAFIVANDIAEARQANFFLAMVGAETFKLLKTVCSPDKPCTQTYAHLKTILKGHFSPKPIVIAERFKFWAASQSETESVADFIVRLKNLATHCDFNAFLLEALRDRLVSGLHTRFVKTQTQLLSTADLTFEKAKTKCLADEMAGIATREHIDAGSSVSTNRLNWRSPQGQGRRGQGTKETTTSTIGLISNPGKLTVHNHAIAAGEATTSPMIAGFAR
;
A
#
# COMPACT_ATOMS: atom_id res chain seq x y z
N MET A 1 28.09 18.97 40.07
CA MET A 1 27.39 17.68 40.24
C MET A 1 27.90 16.72 39.18
N ALA A 2 28.02 15.44 39.52
CA ALA A 2 28.34 14.40 38.55
C ALA A 2 27.12 14.19 37.64
N VAL A 3 27.36 13.96 36.35
CA VAL A 3 26.33 13.55 35.39
C VAL A 3 26.19 12.04 35.49
N TYR A 4 24.99 11.54 35.65
CA TYR A 4 24.70 10.11 35.80
C TYR A 4 24.01 9.58 34.53
N GLY A 5 24.58 8.53 33.95
CA GLY A 5 24.02 7.82 32.79
C GLY A 5 24.56 8.29 31.43
N ASN A 6 24.12 7.59 30.38
CA ASN A 6 24.46 7.87 28.98
C ASN A 6 23.28 7.40 28.11
N ILE A 7 22.84 8.21 27.15
CA ILE A 7 21.79 7.86 26.19
C ILE A 7 22.35 7.35 24.85
N GLY A 8 23.66 7.40 24.64
CA GLY A 8 24.29 7.00 23.37
C GLY A 8 24.17 8.07 22.27
N PRO A 9 24.90 7.89 21.16
CA PRO A 9 24.81 8.77 20.00
C PRO A 9 23.51 8.56 19.23
N PHE A 10 23.09 9.57 18.47
CA PHE A 10 21.97 9.43 17.56
C PHE A 10 22.35 8.51 16.39
N ASP A 11 21.48 7.55 16.08
CA ASP A 11 21.56 6.70 14.91
C ASP A 11 20.19 6.68 14.20
N ASN A 12 20.14 7.24 13.00
CA ASN A 12 18.91 7.36 12.21
C ASN A 12 18.40 6.02 11.65
N THR A 13 19.16 4.93 11.82
CA THR A 13 18.73 3.57 11.47
C THR A 13 18.06 2.84 12.64
N VAL A 14 18.26 3.34 13.86
CA VAL A 14 17.77 2.71 15.10
C VAL A 14 16.55 3.44 15.65
N GLU A 15 16.54 4.77 15.62
CA GLU A 15 15.45 5.58 16.18
C GLU A 15 15.18 6.84 15.35
N SER A 16 13.99 7.43 15.54
CA SER A 16 13.69 8.73 14.96
C SER A 16 14.46 9.84 15.70
N PHE A 17 14.75 10.95 15.02
CA PHE A 17 15.39 12.08 15.69
C PHE A 17 14.49 12.68 16.79
N GLU A 18 13.17 12.59 16.64
CA GLU A 18 12.21 13.06 17.65
C GLU A 18 12.34 12.26 18.95
N ASP A 19 12.38 10.91 18.86
CA ASP A 19 12.57 10.04 20.02
C ASP A 19 13.92 10.30 20.71
N TYR A 20 14.99 10.49 19.92
CA TYR A 20 16.31 10.82 20.45
C TYR A 20 16.33 12.18 21.16
N ALA A 21 15.67 13.19 20.58
CA ALA A 21 15.57 14.51 21.15
C ALA A 21 14.81 14.50 22.49
N ASP A 22 13.71 13.75 22.56
CA ASP A 22 12.93 13.59 23.79
C ASP A 22 13.74 12.91 24.91
N ARG A 23 14.56 11.91 24.56
CA ARG A 23 15.51 11.28 25.49
C ARG A 23 16.60 12.25 25.96
N CYS A 24 17.11 13.09 25.07
CA CYS A 24 18.06 14.16 25.43
C CYS A 24 17.42 15.15 26.42
N ASP A 25 16.18 15.57 26.16
CA ASP A 25 15.43 16.48 27.02
C ASP A 25 15.24 15.88 28.43
N ALA A 26 14.79 14.62 28.49
CA ALA A 26 14.66 13.90 29.75
C ALA A 26 16.00 13.79 30.51
N PHE A 27 17.10 13.55 29.80
CA PHE A 27 18.43 13.44 30.38
C PHE A 27 18.95 14.78 30.93
N ILE A 28 18.72 15.87 30.20
CA ILE A 28 19.07 17.25 30.60
C ILE A 28 18.34 17.62 31.90
N VAL A 29 17.04 17.31 31.97
CA VAL A 29 16.21 17.56 33.15
C VAL A 29 16.67 16.70 34.33
N ALA A 30 16.88 15.40 34.12
CA ALA A 30 17.28 14.48 35.19
C ALA A 30 18.66 14.81 35.82
N ASN A 31 19.53 15.51 35.09
CA ASN A 31 20.87 15.87 35.53
C ASN A 31 21.03 17.37 35.87
N ASP A 32 19.92 18.13 35.92
CA ASP A 32 19.91 19.58 36.20
C ASP A 32 20.94 20.36 35.35
N ILE A 33 21.03 20.03 34.05
CA ILE A 33 22.02 20.66 33.16
C ILE A 33 21.58 22.08 32.85
N ALA A 34 22.33 23.05 33.40
CA ALA A 34 22.12 24.48 33.18
C ALA A 34 22.05 24.82 31.68
N GLU A 35 21.12 25.71 31.31
CA GLU A 35 20.81 26.08 29.92
C GLU A 35 22.05 26.47 29.10
N ALA A 36 22.94 27.28 29.69
CA ALA A 36 24.19 27.70 29.07
C ALA A 36 25.15 26.53 28.68
N ARG A 37 24.95 25.33 29.24
CA ARG A 37 25.76 24.14 28.97
C ARG A 37 25.07 23.15 28.03
N GLN A 38 23.76 23.27 27.81
CA GLN A 38 22.97 22.28 27.07
C GLN A 38 23.44 22.11 25.62
N ALA A 39 23.79 23.20 24.94
CA ALA A 39 24.29 23.12 23.56
C ALA A 39 25.60 22.32 23.47
N ASN A 40 26.59 22.64 24.31
CA ASN A 40 27.86 21.93 24.34
C ASN A 40 27.69 20.46 24.77
N PHE A 41 26.81 20.21 25.73
CA PHE A 41 26.46 18.86 26.17
C PHE A 41 25.85 18.05 25.02
N PHE A 42 24.86 18.61 24.33
CA PHE A 42 24.20 17.96 23.20
C PHE A 42 25.19 17.65 22.07
N LEU A 43 26.07 18.59 21.71
CA LEU A 43 27.09 18.40 20.67
C LEU A 43 28.08 17.27 21.01
N ALA A 44 28.40 17.08 22.29
CA ALA A 44 29.26 16.00 22.73
C ALA A 44 28.60 14.62 22.63
N MET A 45 27.27 14.55 22.73
CA MET A 45 26.53 13.29 22.77
C MET A 45 25.88 12.89 21.45
N VAL A 46 25.51 13.84 20.59
CA VAL A 46 24.71 13.59 19.37
C VAL A 46 25.37 12.64 18.37
N GLY A 47 26.68 12.40 18.49
CA GLY A 47 27.45 11.50 17.64
C GLY A 47 28.17 12.22 16.49
N ALA A 48 29.20 11.56 15.95
CA ALA A 48 30.13 12.17 15.02
C ALA A 48 29.48 12.60 13.69
N GLU A 49 28.62 11.78 13.11
CA GLU A 49 27.95 12.08 11.83
C GLU A 49 27.01 13.28 11.95
N THR A 50 26.16 13.28 12.97
CA THR A 50 25.23 14.37 13.25
C THR A 50 25.95 15.67 13.62
N PHE A 51 27.06 15.58 14.35
CA PHE A 51 27.89 16.74 14.66
C PHE A 51 28.53 17.33 13.39
N LYS A 52 29.01 16.49 12.45
CA LYS A 52 29.52 16.97 11.14
C LYS A 52 28.42 17.71 10.36
N LEU A 53 27.19 17.18 10.34
CA LEU A 53 26.05 17.84 9.73
C LEU A 53 25.79 19.22 10.35
N LEU A 54 25.73 19.32 11.68
CA LEU A 54 25.56 20.60 12.37
C LEU A 54 26.66 21.59 12.01
N LYS A 55 27.93 21.14 11.94
CA LYS A 55 29.05 21.99 11.54
C LYS A 55 28.89 22.54 10.12
N THR A 56 28.40 21.73 9.19
CA THR A 56 28.12 22.16 7.81
C THR A 56 26.97 23.17 7.76
N VAL A 57 25.87 22.92 8.48
CA VAL A 57 24.67 23.77 8.43
C VAL A 57 24.86 25.08 9.20
N CYS A 58 25.62 25.09 10.30
CA CYS A 58 25.84 26.30 11.10
C CYS A 58 26.87 27.27 10.48
N SER A 59 27.63 26.85 9.47
CA SER A 59 28.67 27.69 8.84
C SER A 59 28.08 29.01 8.31
N PRO A 60 28.69 30.18 8.58
CA PRO A 60 30.03 30.40 9.13
C PRO A 60 30.16 30.35 10.66
N ASP A 61 29.05 30.28 11.39
CA ASP A 61 29.03 30.21 12.85
C ASP A 61 29.39 28.81 13.35
N LYS A 62 29.70 28.70 14.66
CA LYS A 62 30.02 27.42 15.29
C LYS A 62 28.76 26.83 15.93
N PRO A 63 28.53 25.50 15.86
CA PRO A 63 27.39 24.89 16.55
C PRO A 63 27.39 25.16 18.06
N CYS A 64 28.57 25.28 18.70
CA CYS A 64 28.69 25.53 20.14
C CYS A 64 28.30 26.96 20.57
N THR A 65 28.15 27.90 19.63
CA THR A 65 27.65 29.26 19.91
C THR A 65 26.14 29.37 19.76
N GLN A 66 25.48 28.31 19.27
CA GLN A 66 24.03 28.25 19.10
C GLN A 66 23.34 27.73 20.37
N THR A 67 22.05 28.00 20.50
CA THR A 67 21.25 27.44 21.60
C THR A 67 20.89 25.98 21.33
N TYR A 68 20.69 25.20 22.40
CA TYR A 68 20.24 23.81 22.29
C TYR A 68 18.92 23.70 21.50
N ALA A 69 17.96 24.59 21.76
CA ALA A 69 16.69 24.64 21.04
C ALA A 69 16.88 24.88 19.53
N HIS A 70 17.80 25.76 19.14
CA HIS A 70 18.09 26.01 17.74
C HIS A 70 18.73 24.80 17.06
N LEU A 71 19.70 24.15 17.71
CA LEU A 71 20.34 22.93 17.21
C LEU A 71 19.34 21.78 17.01
N LYS A 72 18.44 21.57 17.98
CA LYS A 72 17.32 20.61 17.84
C LYS A 72 16.45 20.93 16.64
N THR A 73 16.12 22.21 16.43
CA THR A 73 15.27 22.64 15.32
C THR A 73 15.92 22.36 13.97
N ILE A 74 17.23 22.66 13.82
CA ILE A 74 18.00 22.34 12.62
C ILE A 74 17.93 20.85 12.31
N LEU A 75 18.24 20.01 13.30
CA LEU A 75 18.29 18.56 13.11
C LEU A 75 16.92 17.97 12.85
N LYS A 76 15.87 18.45 13.52
CA LYS A 76 14.49 18.08 13.24
C LYS A 76 14.11 18.41 11.80
N GLY A 77 14.48 19.59 11.30
CA GLY A 77 14.25 19.96 9.90
C GLY A 77 15.00 19.07 8.90
N HIS A 78 16.17 18.55 9.26
CA HIS A 78 16.96 17.68 8.40
C HIS A 78 16.49 16.22 8.41
N PHE A 79 16.24 15.64 9.59
CA PHE A 79 15.88 14.22 9.75
C PHE A 79 14.38 13.95 9.68
N SER A 80 13.56 14.96 9.95
CA SER A 80 12.10 14.89 9.88
C SER A 80 11.57 16.09 9.11
N PRO A 81 11.98 16.25 7.82
CA PRO A 81 11.53 17.38 7.01
C PRO A 81 10.01 17.38 6.94
N LYS A 82 9.42 18.58 7.08
CA LYS A 82 7.97 18.73 7.02
C LYS A 82 7.47 18.13 5.69
N PRO A 83 6.52 17.18 5.73
CA PRO A 83 6.00 16.58 4.51
C PRO A 83 5.49 17.65 3.53
N ILE A 84 5.89 17.54 2.27
CA ILE A 84 5.38 18.42 1.22
C ILE A 84 3.99 17.91 0.86
N VAL A 85 2.95 18.61 1.31
CA VAL A 85 1.54 18.21 1.16
C VAL A 85 1.20 17.79 -0.27
N ILE A 86 1.69 18.52 -1.28
CA ILE A 86 1.40 18.18 -2.68
C ILE A 86 2.06 16.85 -3.11
N ALA A 87 3.25 16.53 -2.58
CA ALA A 87 3.92 15.26 -2.84
C ALA A 87 3.21 14.09 -2.14
N GLU A 88 2.75 14.29 -0.90
CA GLU A 88 1.97 13.27 -0.18
C GLU A 88 0.63 13.01 -0.84
N ARG A 89 -0.07 14.07 -1.27
CA ARG A 89 -1.30 13.93 -2.06
C ARG A 89 -1.05 13.21 -3.38
N PHE A 90 0.06 13.49 -4.06
CA PHE A 90 0.42 12.77 -5.28
C PHE A 90 0.57 11.26 -5.02
N LYS A 91 1.31 10.87 -3.97
CA LYS A 91 1.44 9.45 -3.57
C LYS A 91 0.08 8.82 -3.24
N PHE A 92 -0.75 9.54 -2.48
CA PHE A 92 -2.09 9.10 -2.13
C PHE A 92 -2.96 8.87 -3.37
N TRP A 93 -3.02 9.83 -4.29
CA TRP A 93 -3.83 9.74 -5.50
C TRP A 93 -3.32 8.72 -6.51
N ALA A 94 -2.02 8.42 -6.50
CA ALA A 94 -1.42 7.37 -7.31
C ALA A 94 -1.60 5.95 -6.73
N ALA A 95 -2.10 5.80 -5.50
CA ALA A 95 -2.19 4.51 -4.82
C ALA A 95 -3.26 3.60 -5.43
N SER A 96 -2.86 2.44 -5.92
CA SER A 96 -3.78 1.36 -6.31
C SER A 96 -3.47 0.10 -5.52
N GLN A 97 -4.48 -0.73 -5.27
CA GLN A 97 -4.35 -2.02 -4.61
C GLN A 97 -3.46 -2.94 -5.46
N SER A 98 -2.49 -3.58 -4.84
CA SER A 98 -1.64 -4.54 -5.54
C SER A 98 -2.38 -5.86 -5.82
N GLU A 99 -1.81 -6.71 -6.67
CA GLU A 99 -2.41 -8.01 -7.01
C GLU A 99 -2.59 -8.91 -5.79
N THR A 100 -1.65 -8.88 -4.85
CA THR A 100 -1.61 -9.76 -3.67
C THR A 100 -2.08 -9.07 -2.38
N GLU A 101 -2.30 -7.76 -2.39
CA GLU A 101 -2.72 -7.00 -1.22
C GLU A 101 -4.22 -7.17 -0.96
N SER A 102 -4.59 -7.53 0.28
CA SER A 102 -5.99 -7.63 0.70
C SER A 102 -6.68 -6.26 0.70
N VAL A 103 -8.01 -6.22 0.67
CA VAL A 103 -8.75 -4.96 0.80
C VAL A 103 -8.46 -4.29 2.14
N ALA A 104 -8.34 -5.08 3.22
CA ALA A 104 -8.03 -4.56 4.55
C ALA A 104 -6.67 -3.86 4.59
N ASP A 105 -5.63 -4.49 4.03
CA ASP A 105 -4.29 -3.91 3.97
C ASP A 105 -4.26 -2.65 3.11
N PHE A 106 -4.99 -2.66 1.98
CA PHE A 106 -5.09 -1.48 1.13
C PHE A 106 -5.74 -0.30 1.86
N ILE A 107 -6.81 -0.53 2.63
CA ILE A 107 -7.45 0.51 3.44
C ILE A 107 -6.49 1.06 4.50
N VAL A 108 -5.73 0.21 5.18
CA VAL A 108 -4.72 0.64 6.16
C VAL A 108 -3.66 1.48 5.47
N ARG A 109 -3.15 1.05 4.31
CA ARG A 109 -2.16 1.79 3.53
C ARG A 109 -2.69 3.15 3.05
N LEU A 110 -3.94 3.23 2.60
CA LEU A 110 -4.57 4.51 2.23
C LEU A 110 -4.66 5.47 3.43
N LYS A 111 -5.04 4.98 4.61
CA LYS A 111 -5.05 5.79 5.84
C LYS A 111 -3.66 6.28 6.21
N ASN A 112 -2.64 5.43 6.07
CA ASN A 112 -1.25 5.80 6.32
C ASN A 112 -0.74 6.85 5.32
N LEU A 113 -1.11 6.75 4.03
CA LEU A 113 -0.74 7.78 3.04
C LEU A 113 -1.47 9.11 3.29
N ALA A 114 -2.66 9.08 3.86
CA ALA A 114 -3.45 10.27 4.13
C ALA A 114 -2.96 11.11 5.33
N THR A 115 -2.10 10.55 6.20
CA THR A 115 -1.64 11.21 7.45
C THR A 115 -1.01 12.57 7.23
N HIS A 116 -0.30 12.75 6.11
CA HIS A 116 0.45 13.95 5.77
C HIS A 116 -0.13 14.71 4.58
N CYS A 117 -1.38 14.40 4.20
CA CYS A 117 -2.05 15.01 3.05
C CYS A 117 -2.85 16.28 3.39
N ASP A 118 -2.97 16.67 4.66
CA ASP A 118 -3.79 17.80 5.12
C ASP A 118 -5.20 17.79 4.52
N PHE A 119 -5.88 16.64 4.49
CA PHE A 119 -7.25 16.55 3.98
C PHE A 119 -8.28 17.16 4.94
N ASN A 120 -8.00 17.21 6.24
CA ASN A 120 -8.88 17.79 7.25
C ASN A 120 -10.31 17.20 7.16
N ALA A 121 -11.33 18.06 7.04
CA ALA A 121 -12.72 17.64 6.87
C ALA A 121 -12.95 16.76 5.62
N PHE A 122 -12.10 16.87 4.60
CA PHE A 122 -12.19 16.11 3.34
C PHE A 122 -11.57 14.70 3.43
N LEU A 123 -11.08 14.28 4.59
CA LEU A 123 -10.35 13.01 4.74
C LEU A 123 -11.19 11.80 4.34
N LEU A 124 -12.46 11.75 4.75
CA LEU A 124 -13.33 10.61 4.47
C LEU A 124 -13.74 10.56 3.00
N GLU A 125 -13.98 11.70 2.35
CA GLU A 125 -14.22 11.75 0.92
C GLU A 125 -12.99 11.32 0.13
N ALA A 126 -11.79 11.81 0.49
CA ALA A 126 -10.54 11.42 -0.17
C ALA A 126 -10.31 9.91 -0.07
N LEU A 127 -10.47 9.34 1.13
CA LEU A 127 -10.33 7.90 1.36
C LEU A 127 -11.37 7.09 0.59
N ARG A 128 -12.63 7.55 0.53
CA ARG A 128 -13.70 6.92 -0.26
C ARG A 128 -13.32 6.91 -1.74
N ASP A 129 -12.99 8.07 -2.30
CA ASP A 129 -12.76 8.24 -3.73
C ASP A 129 -11.56 7.40 -4.18
N ARG A 130 -10.49 7.38 -3.37
CA ARG A 130 -9.29 6.58 -3.65
C ARG A 130 -9.50 5.09 -3.42
N LEU A 131 -10.28 4.69 -2.40
CA LEU A 131 -10.64 3.29 -2.21
C LEU A 131 -11.40 2.79 -3.44
N VAL A 132 -12.45 3.50 -3.88
CA VAL A 132 -13.27 3.09 -5.03
C VAL A 132 -12.44 3.04 -6.31
N SER A 133 -11.69 4.09 -6.63
CA SER A 133 -10.92 4.17 -7.89
C SER A 133 -9.64 3.34 -7.90
N GLY A 134 -9.10 3.01 -6.73
CA GLY A 134 -7.84 2.27 -6.57
C GLY A 134 -7.98 0.77 -6.37
N LEU A 135 -9.19 0.20 -6.35
CA LEU A 135 -9.37 -1.25 -6.27
C LEU A 135 -8.68 -1.98 -7.43
N HIS A 136 -8.12 -3.16 -7.14
CA HIS A 136 -7.54 -4.00 -8.18
C HIS A 136 -8.62 -4.49 -9.15
N THR A 137 -8.25 -4.77 -10.41
CA THR A 137 -9.20 -5.16 -11.50
C THR A 137 -10.06 -6.38 -11.17
N ARG A 138 -9.59 -7.26 -10.28
CA ARG A 138 -10.35 -8.41 -9.75
C ARG A 138 -11.65 -7.99 -9.02
N PHE A 139 -11.74 -6.75 -8.57
CA PHE A 139 -12.90 -6.16 -7.90
C PHE A 139 -13.75 -5.26 -8.82
N VAL A 140 -13.65 -5.38 -10.15
CA VAL A 140 -14.40 -4.54 -11.11
C VAL A 140 -15.92 -4.54 -10.84
N LYS A 141 -16.49 -5.67 -10.42
CA LYS A 141 -17.92 -5.76 -10.07
C LYS A 141 -18.26 -4.93 -8.83
N THR A 142 -17.45 -5.06 -7.77
CA THR A 142 -17.56 -4.27 -6.55
C THR A 142 -17.42 -2.78 -6.86
N GLN A 143 -16.42 -2.39 -7.64
CA GLN A 143 -16.20 -1.00 -8.07
C GLN A 143 -17.41 -0.44 -8.84
N THR A 144 -17.96 -1.19 -9.79
CA THR A 144 -19.14 -0.78 -10.57
C THR A 144 -20.35 -0.52 -9.68
N GLN A 145 -20.59 -1.39 -8.69
CA GLN A 145 -21.68 -1.24 -7.74
C GLN A 145 -21.48 -0.02 -6.81
N LEU A 146 -20.25 0.21 -6.36
CA LEU A 146 -19.90 1.38 -5.57
C LEU A 146 -20.15 2.68 -6.34
N LEU A 147 -19.71 2.75 -7.60
CA LEU A 147 -19.93 3.91 -8.48
C LEU A 147 -21.42 4.17 -8.79
N SER A 148 -22.27 3.16 -8.65
CA SER A 148 -23.72 3.28 -8.85
C SER A 148 -24.50 3.67 -7.58
N THR A 149 -23.81 3.84 -6.45
CA THR A 149 -24.44 4.16 -5.15
C THR A 149 -24.46 5.68 -4.92
N ALA A 150 -25.64 6.29 -4.87
CA ALA A 150 -25.80 7.75 -4.76
C ALA A 150 -25.17 8.34 -3.47
N ASP A 151 -25.55 7.84 -2.30
CA ASP A 151 -25.05 8.33 -1.00
C ASP A 151 -23.89 7.47 -0.47
N LEU A 152 -22.83 7.33 -1.28
CA LEU A 152 -21.67 6.54 -0.91
C LEU A 152 -20.80 7.27 0.12
N THR A 153 -20.63 6.64 1.28
CA THR A 153 -19.70 7.07 2.33
C THR A 153 -18.49 6.13 2.39
N PHE A 154 -17.39 6.58 3.00
CA PHE A 154 -16.21 5.74 3.19
C PHE A 154 -16.55 4.43 3.91
N GLU A 155 -17.34 4.47 4.99
CA GLU A 155 -17.72 3.26 5.74
C GLU A 155 -18.59 2.31 4.93
N LYS A 156 -19.52 2.82 4.10
CA LYS A 156 -20.30 1.97 3.18
C LYS A 156 -19.39 1.29 2.16
N ALA A 157 -18.45 2.04 1.57
CA ALA A 157 -17.49 1.49 0.61
C ALA A 157 -16.59 0.42 1.24
N LYS A 158 -15.99 0.73 2.39
CA LYS A 158 -15.15 -0.19 3.17
C LYS A 158 -15.86 -1.50 3.51
N THR A 159 -17.05 -1.43 4.11
CA THR A 159 -17.81 -2.62 4.49
C THR A 159 -18.12 -3.49 3.27
N LYS A 160 -18.51 -2.87 2.15
CA LYS A 160 -18.80 -3.59 0.92
C LYS A 160 -17.55 -4.27 0.34
N CYS A 161 -16.43 -3.57 0.22
CA CYS A 161 -15.21 -4.15 -0.32
C CYS A 161 -14.73 -5.35 0.51
N LEU A 162 -14.78 -5.25 1.84
CA LEU A 162 -14.42 -6.35 2.74
C LEU A 162 -15.37 -7.54 2.60
N ALA A 163 -16.69 -7.29 2.57
CA ALA A 163 -17.68 -8.35 2.41
C ALA A 163 -17.54 -9.08 1.07
N ASP A 164 -17.31 -8.35 -0.02
CA ASP A 164 -17.14 -8.92 -1.35
C ASP A 164 -15.82 -9.73 -1.45
N GLU A 165 -14.74 -9.29 -0.80
CA GLU A 165 -13.48 -10.05 -0.72
C GLU A 165 -13.69 -11.37 0.03
N MET A 166 -14.34 -11.32 1.20
CA MET A 166 -14.67 -12.52 1.98
C MET A 166 -15.57 -13.50 1.21
N ALA A 167 -16.62 -12.98 0.54
CA ALA A 167 -17.51 -13.79 -0.29
C ALA A 167 -16.77 -14.43 -1.48
N GLY A 168 -15.83 -13.70 -2.09
CA GLY A 168 -14.98 -14.20 -3.16
C GLY A 168 -14.04 -15.33 -2.70
N ILE A 169 -13.45 -15.19 -1.52
CA ILE A 169 -12.59 -16.23 -0.91
C ILE A 169 -13.41 -17.50 -0.65
N ALA A 170 -14.55 -17.38 0.05
CA ALA A 170 -15.41 -18.52 0.38
C ALA A 170 -15.92 -19.25 -0.87
N THR A 171 -16.26 -18.52 -1.93
CA THR A 171 -16.68 -19.10 -3.21
C THR A 171 -15.56 -19.93 -3.85
N ARG A 172 -14.32 -19.42 -3.79
CA ARG A 172 -13.16 -20.10 -4.36
C ARG A 172 -12.80 -21.37 -3.60
N GLU A 173 -12.81 -21.30 -2.27
CA GLU A 173 -12.59 -22.48 -1.41
C GLU A 173 -13.60 -23.60 -1.68
N HIS A 174 -14.87 -23.27 -1.90
CA HIS A 174 -15.90 -24.26 -2.22
C HIS A 174 -15.67 -24.91 -3.61
N ILE A 175 -15.21 -24.15 -4.61
CA ILE A 175 -14.87 -24.66 -5.94
C ILE A 175 -13.66 -25.61 -5.87
N ASP A 176 -12.63 -25.25 -5.10
CA ASP A 176 -11.42 -26.04 -4.94
C ASP A 176 -11.70 -27.34 -4.16
N ALA A 177 -12.63 -27.32 -3.19
CA ALA A 177 -13.08 -28.53 -2.50
C ALA A 177 -13.88 -29.48 -3.43
N GLY A 178 -14.73 -28.93 -4.30
CA GLY A 178 -15.59 -29.70 -5.21
C GLY A 178 -14.84 -30.38 -6.38
N SER A 179 -13.69 -29.86 -6.78
CA SER A 179 -12.87 -30.43 -7.88
C SER A 179 -12.08 -31.69 -7.49
N SER A 180 -12.11 -32.08 -6.21
CA SER A 180 -11.54 -33.36 -5.73
C SER A 180 -12.50 -34.56 -5.78
N VAL A 181 -13.78 -34.36 -6.11
CA VAL A 181 -14.78 -35.43 -6.15
C VAL A 181 -14.86 -36.02 -7.56
N SER A 182 -14.14 -37.13 -7.78
CA SER A 182 -14.39 -38.03 -8.91
C SER A 182 -15.77 -38.68 -8.71
N THR A 183 -16.81 -38.14 -9.34
CA THR A 183 -18.15 -38.73 -9.30
C THR A 183 -18.12 -40.08 -10.01
N ASN A 184 -18.16 -41.17 -9.25
CA ASN A 184 -18.37 -42.50 -9.81
C ASN A 184 -19.77 -42.51 -10.46
N ARG A 185 -19.83 -42.64 -11.80
CA ARG A 185 -21.10 -42.73 -12.53
C ARG A 185 -21.83 -43.99 -12.09
N LEU A 186 -22.86 -43.85 -11.24
CA LEU A 186 -23.77 -44.93 -10.91
C LEU A 186 -24.59 -45.29 -12.16
N ASN A 187 -24.27 -46.44 -12.74
CA ASN A 187 -25.05 -47.04 -13.83
C ASN A 187 -26.39 -47.53 -13.28
N TRP A 188 -27.45 -46.75 -13.47
CA TRP A 188 -28.81 -47.16 -13.16
C TRP A 188 -29.25 -48.27 -14.12
N ARG A 189 -29.24 -49.53 -13.66
CA ARG A 189 -29.89 -50.63 -14.36
C ARG A 189 -31.33 -50.77 -13.86
N SER A 190 -32.29 -50.46 -14.73
CA SER A 190 -33.69 -50.78 -14.51
C SER A 190 -33.91 -52.30 -14.53
N PRO A 191 -34.73 -52.87 -13.64
CA PRO A 191 -35.19 -54.24 -13.76
C PRO A 191 -36.44 -54.27 -14.68
N GLN A 192 -36.32 -54.85 -15.86
CA GLN A 192 -37.48 -55.23 -16.67
C GLN A 192 -37.46 -56.73 -16.97
N GLY A 193 -38.63 -57.32 -16.75
CA GLY A 193 -38.88 -58.76 -16.73
C GLY A 193 -38.83 -59.46 -18.09
N GLN A 194 -39.03 -60.77 -17.97
CA GLN A 194 -38.92 -61.81 -18.99
C GLN A 194 -39.75 -61.58 -20.25
N GLY A 195 -39.15 -61.86 -21.41
CA GLY A 195 -39.80 -62.09 -22.69
C GLY A 195 -38.87 -62.86 -23.64
N ARG A 196 -39.34 -63.98 -24.19
CA ARG A 196 -38.59 -64.99 -24.96
C ARG A 196 -38.25 -64.59 -26.42
N ARG A 197 -37.13 -65.16 -26.88
CA ARG A 197 -36.77 -65.69 -28.23
C ARG A 197 -36.62 -64.74 -29.43
N GLY A 198 -35.42 -64.81 -30.02
CA GLY A 198 -35.15 -64.55 -31.44
C GLY A 198 -33.65 -64.63 -31.76
N GLN A 199 -33.22 -65.65 -32.52
CA GLN A 199 -31.84 -65.87 -32.99
C GLN A 199 -31.43 -64.85 -34.07
N GLY A 200 -30.14 -64.50 -34.10
CA GLY A 200 -29.53 -63.74 -35.20
C GLY A 200 -28.03 -63.53 -34.99
N THR A 201 -27.24 -64.27 -35.75
CA THR A 201 -25.78 -64.50 -35.73
C THR A 201 -24.84 -63.33 -36.12
N LYS A 202 -23.59 -63.41 -35.57
CA LYS A 202 -22.26 -63.01 -36.12
C LYS A 202 -21.94 -61.51 -36.23
N GLU A 203 -20.73 -60.96 -36.01
CA GLU A 203 -19.37 -61.46 -35.76
C GLU A 203 -18.49 -60.32 -35.16
N THR A 204 -17.47 -60.73 -34.40
CA THR A 204 -16.12 -60.18 -34.05
C THR A 204 -15.61 -58.93 -34.81
N THR A 205 -14.82 -57.97 -34.30
CA THR A 205 -13.46 -57.97 -33.66
C THR A 205 -13.05 -56.48 -33.46
N THR A 206 -12.57 -55.99 -32.31
CA THR A 206 -11.15 -55.81 -31.89
C THR A 206 -10.59 -54.38 -31.95
N SER A 207 -9.94 -54.00 -30.83
CA SER A 207 -8.82 -53.05 -30.63
C SER A 207 -9.04 -51.53 -30.52
N THR A 208 -9.00 -51.07 -29.26
CA THR A 208 -7.95 -50.23 -28.65
C THR A 208 -7.07 -49.39 -29.58
N ILE A 209 -7.01 -48.07 -29.32
CA ILE A 209 -5.79 -47.31 -28.95
C ILE A 209 -6.25 -45.94 -28.40
N GLY A 210 -5.79 -45.60 -27.20
CA GLY A 210 -5.73 -44.23 -26.71
C GLY A 210 -4.28 -43.78 -26.62
N LEU A 211 -4.00 -42.51 -26.93
CA LEU A 211 -2.86 -41.70 -26.48
C LEU A 211 -3.34 -40.22 -26.61
N ILE A 212 -3.59 -39.49 -25.52
CA ILE A 212 -2.65 -38.78 -24.62
C ILE A 212 -2.02 -37.52 -25.27
N SER A 213 -2.33 -36.39 -24.62
CA SER A 213 -1.50 -35.21 -24.34
C SER A 213 -1.30 -34.05 -25.34
N ASN A 214 -2.06 -32.97 -25.09
CA ASN A 214 -1.63 -31.64 -24.56
C ASN A 214 -0.77 -30.69 -25.45
N PRO A 215 -0.56 -29.40 -25.06
CA PRO A 215 -1.04 -28.26 -25.85
C PRO A 215 0.10 -27.31 -26.28
N GLY A 216 -0.14 -26.50 -27.32
CA GLY A 216 0.83 -25.54 -27.85
C GLY A 216 0.29 -24.11 -27.87
N LYS A 217 0.82 -23.29 -26.95
CA LYS A 217 1.04 -21.83 -26.96
C LYS A 217 0.41 -21.02 -28.10
N LEU A 218 -0.26 -19.91 -27.74
CA LEU A 218 -0.22 -18.70 -28.56
C LEU A 218 -0.06 -17.44 -27.72
N THR A 219 0.74 -16.57 -28.30
CA THR A 219 1.62 -15.58 -27.69
C THR A 219 0.96 -14.20 -27.71
N VAL A 220 1.24 -13.42 -26.68
CA VAL A 220 0.89 -12.00 -26.55
C VAL A 220 1.58 -11.19 -27.66
N HIS A 221 0.85 -10.28 -28.32
CA HIS A 221 1.45 -9.20 -29.11
C HIS A 221 1.09 -7.87 -28.46
N ASN A 222 2.11 -7.23 -27.90
CA ASN A 222 2.12 -5.81 -27.60
C ASN A 222 2.27 -5.03 -28.92
N HIS A 223 1.45 -4.00 -29.11
CA HIS A 223 1.76 -2.91 -30.02
C HIS A 223 1.80 -1.62 -29.23
N ALA A 224 2.96 -0.98 -29.31
CA ALA A 224 3.21 0.36 -28.81
C ALA A 224 3.33 1.32 -29.99
N ILE A 225 3.23 2.61 -29.63
CA ILE A 225 3.69 3.82 -30.34
C ILE A 225 2.60 4.55 -31.17
N ALA A 226 2.20 5.72 -30.66
CA ALA A 226 2.46 6.99 -31.35
C ALA A 226 2.35 8.17 -30.38
N ALA A 227 3.45 8.90 -30.23
CA ALA A 227 3.50 10.24 -29.66
C ALA A 227 2.87 11.24 -30.64
N GLY A 228 2.03 12.14 -30.12
CA GLY A 228 1.40 13.23 -30.86
C GLY A 228 1.74 14.57 -30.21
N GLU A 229 2.15 15.50 -31.05
CA GLU A 229 2.88 16.73 -30.76
C GLU A 229 2.08 17.81 -30.03
N ALA A 230 2.84 18.70 -29.39
CA ALA A 230 2.39 19.94 -28.78
C ALA A 230 1.76 20.86 -29.82
N THR A 231 0.52 21.30 -29.57
CA THR A 231 -0.08 22.45 -30.24
C THR A 231 -0.18 23.62 -29.27
N THR A 232 0.39 24.72 -29.73
CA THR A 232 0.49 26.03 -29.10
C THR A 232 -0.88 26.70 -28.95
N SER A 233 -1.14 27.27 -27.77
CA SER A 233 -2.21 28.24 -27.56
C SER A 233 -1.92 29.56 -28.28
N PRO A 234 -2.90 30.19 -28.95
CA PRO A 234 -2.86 31.62 -29.18
C PRO A 234 -3.47 32.37 -28.00
N MET A 235 -2.72 33.34 -27.48
CA MET A 235 -3.22 34.39 -26.59
C MET A 235 -4.41 35.10 -27.24
N ILE A 236 -5.52 35.23 -26.51
CA ILE A 236 -6.51 36.29 -26.77
C ILE A 236 -6.18 37.45 -25.83
N ALA A 237 -5.65 38.51 -26.44
CA ALA A 237 -5.63 39.86 -25.90
C ALA A 237 -6.86 40.63 -26.42
N GLY A 238 -7.44 41.49 -25.58
CA GLY A 238 -8.56 42.38 -25.88
C GLY A 238 -9.81 42.01 -25.07
N PHE A 239 -10.49 42.89 -24.35
CA PHE A 239 -10.77 44.29 -24.66
C PHE A 239 -11.15 45.07 -23.40
N ALA A 240 -10.85 46.37 -23.44
CA ALA A 240 -11.24 47.38 -22.46
C ALA A 240 -12.76 47.57 -22.37
N ARG A 241 -13.28 47.76 -21.16
CA ARG A 241 -13.88 49.01 -20.64
C ARG A 241 -14.29 48.86 -19.18
#